data_AF-A0A8H4AL17-F1
#
_entry.id   AF-A0A8H4AL17-F1
#
_cell.length_a   1.000
_cell.length_b   1.000
_cell.length_c   1.000
_cell.angle_alpha   90.00
_cell.angle_beta   90.00
_cell.angle_gamma   90.00
#
_symmetry.space_group_name_H-M   'P 1'
#
loop_
_entity.id
_entity.type
_entity.pdbx_description
1 polymer ?
#
loop_
_entity_poly.entity_id
_entity_poly.type
_entity_poly.pdbx_seq_one_letter_code
_entity_poly.pdbx_strand_id
1 'polypeptide(L)' 'MKTITIVSKDDENKNEDKNDVINSVGISATQKCGVYVFHADENKVIRLIDTPGIGDTKGIEYDKKNFENTLKVLTNMTI' A
#
# COMPACT_ATOMS: atom_id res chain seq x y z
N MET A 1 20.89 7.45 -14.94
CA MET A 1 19.47 7.87 -14.89
C MET A 1 18.66 6.74 -15.52
N LYS A 2 17.86 6.02 -14.74
CA LYS A 2 17.04 4.93 -15.29
C LYS A 2 15.63 5.44 -15.48
N THR A 3 15.18 5.48 -16.73
CA THR A 3 13.80 5.81 -17.09
C THR A 3 12.94 4.57 -16.87
N ILE A 4 11.83 4.72 -16.16
CA ILE A 4 10.81 3.68 -16.04
C ILE A 4 9.83 3.89 -17.20
N THR A 5 9.80 2.93 -18.12
CA THR A 5 8.77 2.86 -19.15
C THR A 5 7.62 2.02 -18.61
N ILE A 6 6.47 2.65 -18.38
CA ILE A 6 5.24 1.92 -18.09
C ILE A 6 4.72 1.38 -19.41
N VAL A 7 4.78 0.07 -19.59
CA VAL A 7 4.10 -0.61 -20.70
C VAL A 7 2.72 -1.00 -20.18
N SER A 8 1.72 -0.16 -20.44
CA SER A 8 0.32 -0.58 -20.31
C SER A 8 0.10 -1.63 -21.38
N LYS A 9 -0.12 -2.87 -20.95
CA LYS A 9 -0.38 -3.98 -21.85
C LYS A 9 -1.88 -4.00 -22.13
N ASP A 10 -2.28 -3.21 -23.12
CA ASP A 10 -3.60 -3.35 -23.74
C ASP A 10 -3.54 -4.57 -24.66
N ASP A 11 -3.61 -5.77 -24.07
CA ASP A 11 -3.87 -6.99 -24.82
C ASP A 11 -5.39 -7.05 -25.07
N GLU A 12 -5.83 -6.43 -26.17
CA GLU A 12 -7.13 -6.67 -26.76
C GLU A 12 -7.27 -8.17 -27.08
N ASN A 13 -8.15 -8.87 -26.35
CA ASN A 13 -8.79 -10.06 -26.87
C ASN A 13 -10.27 -10.05 -26.48
N LYS A 14 -11.08 -9.49 -27.39
CA LYS A 14 -12.53 -9.64 -27.41
C LYS A 14 -12.87 -11.13 -27.41
N ASN A 15 -13.60 -11.62 -26.41
CA ASN A 15 -14.67 -12.58 -26.61
C ASN A 15 -15.65 -12.61 -25.43
N GLU A 16 -16.88 -12.20 -25.77
CA GLU A 16 -18.19 -12.68 -25.31
C GLU A 16 -18.68 -12.35 -23.88
N ASP A 17 -19.61 -11.39 -23.86
CA ASP A 17 -20.71 -11.17 -22.92
C ASP A 17 -20.88 -12.20 -21.79
N LYS A 18 -20.64 -11.75 -20.55
CA LYS A 18 -21.48 -12.03 -19.35
C LYS A 18 -20.99 -11.22 -18.15
N ASN A 19 -21.74 -10.15 -17.86
CA ASN A 19 -21.78 -9.43 -16.58
C ASN A 19 -20.53 -8.65 -16.18
N ASP A 20 -20.45 -7.39 -16.62
CA ASP A 20 -19.67 -6.32 -16.00
C ASP A 20 -20.19 -5.98 -14.58
N VAL A 21 -20.11 -6.94 -13.66
CA VAL A 21 -20.07 -6.59 -12.24
C VAL A 21 -18.60 -6.35 -11.92
N ILE A 22 -18.18 -5.09 -12.04
CA ILE A 22 -16.89 -4.60 -11.53
C ILE A 22 -16.93 -4.74 -10.00
N ASN A 23 -16.68 -5.96 -9.51
CA ASN A 23 -16.56 -6.32 -8.10
C ASN A 23 -15.11 -6.15 -7.60
N SER A 24 -14.24 -5.44 -8.34
CA SER A 24 -12.92 -5.11 -7.84
C SER A 24 -13.01 -3.91 -6.90
N VAL A 25 -13.39 -4.19 -5.67
CA VAL A 25 -13.25 -3.24 -4.56
C VAL A 25 -11.80 -2.74 -4.56
N GLY A 26 -11.61 -1.45 -4.84
CA GLY A 26 -10.32 -0.78 -4.86
C GLY A 26 -9.50 -1.04 -3.59
N ILE A 27 -8.28 -1.54 -3.78
CA ILE A 27 -7.36 -1.88 -2.71
C ILE A 27 -6.29 -0.79 -2.59
N SER A 28 -5.78 -0.53 -1.38
CA SER A 28 -4.61 0.35 -1.26
C SER A 28 -3.44 -0.16 -2.11
N ALA A 29 -2.58 0.72 -2.64
CA ALA A 29 -1.37 0.27 -3.31
C ALA A 29 -0.41 -0.43 -2.33
N THR A 30 -0.30 0.13 -1.12
CA THR A 30 0.48 -0.45 -0.04
C THR A 30 -0.34 -1.52 0.69
N GLN A 31 0.14 -2.76 0.73
CA GLN A 31 -0.59 -3.88 1.36
C GLN A 31 -0.05 -4.28 2.74
N LYS A 32 1.16 -3.84 3.10
CA LYS A 32 1.81 -4.10 4.39
C LYS A 32 2.63 -2.88 4.80
N CYS A 33 2.78 -2.66 6.10
CA CYS A 33 3.60 -1.56 6.58
C CYS A 33 5.08 -1.79 6.25
N GLY A 34 5.74 -0.78 5.69
CA GLY A 34 7.18 -0.73 5.47
C GLY A 34 7.83 0.29 6.40
N VAL A 35 9.01 -0.04 6.92
CA VAL A 35 9.82 0.89 7.73
C VAL A 35 11.14 1.14 7.03
N TYR A 36 11.40 2.40 6.71
CA TYR A 36 12.63 2.84 6.07
C TYR A 36 13.37 3.78 7.02
N VAL A 37 14.64 3.46 7.31
CA VAL A 37 15.45 4.17 8.29
C VAL A 37 16.49 5.04 7.58
N PHE A 38 16.53 6.31 7.92
CA PHE A 38 17.48 7.29 7.43
C PHE A 38 18.28 7.85 8.60
N HIS A 39 19.60 7.80 8.50
CA HIS A 39 20.51 8.44 9.45
C HIS A 39 20.84 9.83 8.91
N ALA A 40 20.22 10.86 9.48
CA ALA A 40 20.33 12.24 8.97
C ALA A 40 21.55 12.97 9.52
N ASP A 41 21.89 12.75 10.79
CA ASP A 41 23.08 13.25 11.50
C ASP A 41 23.49 12.22 12.56
N GLU A 42 24.63 12.41 13.24
CA GLU A 42 25.19 11.48 14.24
C GLU A 42 24.17 11.06 15.32
N ASN A 43 23.26 11.97 15.71
CA ASN A 43 22.25 11.74 16.76
C ASN A 43 20.81 11.82 16.23
N LYS A 44 20.59 11.70 14.91
CA LYS A 44 19.26 11.84 14.32
C LYS A 44 18.92 10.69 13.39
N VAL A 45 17.95 9.89 13.82
CA VAL A 45 17.36 8.82 13.02
C VAL A 45 15.96 9.23 12.60
N ILE A 46 15.71 9.28 11.30
CA ILE A 46 14.38 9.51 10.71
C ILE A 46 13.86 8.15 10.25
N ARG A 47 12.64 7.79 10.66
CA ARG A 47 11.97 6.58 10.19
C ARG A 47 10.75 6.97 9.37
N LEU A 48 10.74 6.61 8.09
CA LEU A 48 9.56 6.71 7.24
C LEU A 48 8.77 5.42 7.36
N ILE A 49 7.52 5.53 7.82
CA ILE A 49 6.61 4.41 7.94
C ILE A 49 5.58 4.55 6.82
N ASP A 50 5.69 3.68 5.82
CA ASP A 50 4.72 3.58 4.74
C ASP A 50 3.64 2.56 5.16
N THR A 51 2.37 2.92 5.09
CA THR A 51 1.26 2.10 5.59
C THR A 51 0.21 1.87 4.52
N PRO A 52 -0.56 0.78 4.58
CA PRO A 52 -1.81 0.67 3.81
C PRO A 52 -2.72 1.87 4.07
N GLY A 53 -3.47 2.24 3.03
CA GLY A 53 -4.45 3.32 3.09
C GLY A 53 -5.57 3.02 4.08
N ILE A 54 -5.93 4.03 4.87
CA ILE A 54 -7.11 4.02 5.73
C ILE A 54 -8.26 4.64 4.94
N GLY A 55 -9.43 4.01 5.01
CA GLY A 55 -10.56 4.31 4.14
C GLY A 55 -10.38 3.71 2.75
N ASP A 56 -9.64 2.60 2.62
CA ASP A 56 -9.65 1.85 1.37
C ASP A 56 -11.04 1.22 1.15
N THR A 57 -11.41 0.95 -0.11
CA THR A 57 -12.81 0.61 -0.39
C THR A 57 -13.21 -0.77 0.14
N LYS A 58 -12.26 -1.53 0.74
CA LYS A 58 -12.53 -2.83 1.39
C LYS A 58 -13.34 -2.68 2.67
N GLY A 59 -13.49 -1.46 3.18
CA GLY A 59 -14.41 -1.12 4.26
C GLY A 59 -13.82 -1.21 5.66
N ILE A 60 -14.67 -0.93 6.64
CA ILE A 60 -14.25 -0.62 8.03
C ILE A 60 -13.46 -1.74 8.73
N GLU A 61 -13.70 -3.00 8.39
CA GLU A 61 -12.94 -4.11 8.99
C GLU A 61 -11.49 -4.15 8.51
N TYR A 62 -11.24 -3.76 7.26
CA TYR A 62 -9.88 -3.61 6.75
C TYR A 62 -9.20 -2.38 7.33
N ASP A 63 -9.94 -1.29 7.56
CA ASP A 63 -9.41 -0.13 8.26
C ASP A 63 -8.93 -0.48 9.67
N LYS A 64 -9.75 -1.19 10.46
CA LYS A 64 -9.34 -1.66 11.79
C LYS A 64 -8.05 -2.47 11.73
N LYS A 65 -7.95 -3.41 10.79
CA LYS A 65 -6.75 -4.22 10.58
C LYS A 65 -5.53 -3.37 10.17
N ASN A 66 -5.74 -2.37 9.32
CA ASN A 66 -4.68 -1.45 8.88
C ASN A 66 -4.18 -0.59 10.06
N PHE A 67 -5.09 -0.14 10.93
CA PHE A 67 -4.76 0.56 12.18
C PHE A 67 -3.96 -0.33 13.14
N GLU A 68 -4.41 -1.56 13.41
CA GLU A 68 -3.70 -2.51 14.27
C GLU A 68 -2.28 -2.79 13.78
N ASN A 69 -2.11 -3.00 12.47
CA ASN A 69 -0.80 -3.22 11.87
C ASN A 69 0.12 -2.00 12.03
N THR A 70 -0.41 -0.79 11.82
CA THR A 70 0.33 0.46 11.99
C THR A 70 0.78 0.64 13.44
N LEU A 71 -0.14 0.43 14.39
CA LEU A 71 0.17 0.51 15.82
C LEU A 71 1.22 -0.50 16.23
N LYS A 72 1.12 -1.75 15.76
CA LYS A 72 2.12 -2.79 16.04
C LYS A 72 3.52 -2.39 15.57
N VAL A 73 3.64 -1.77 14.40
CA VAL A 73 4.92 -1.25 13.91
C VAL A 73 5.46 -0.16 14.85
N LEU A 74 4.61 0.80 15.23
CA LEU A 74 4.99 1.88 16.15
C LEU A 74 5.41 1.36 17.52
N THR A 75 4.71 0.36 18.08
CA THR A 75 5.03 -0.20 19.40
C THR A 75 6.32 -1.03 19.39
N ASN A 76 6.61 -1.73 18.29
CA ASN A 76 7.81 -2.55 18.19
C ASN A 76 9.09 -1.74 17.86
N MET A 77 8.96 -0.45 17.62
CA MET A 77 10.09 0.44 17.40
C MET A 77 10.78 0.77 18.72
N THR A 78 12.03 0.32 18.88
CA THR A 78 12.92 0.82 19.94
C THR A 78 13.38 2.23 19.59
N ILE A 79 13.31 3.15 20.56
CA ILE A 79 13.73 4.56 20.44
C ILE A 79 15.23 4.66 20.69
#